data_AF-A0A8T9Q2W2-F1
#
_entry.id   AF-A0A8T9Q2W2-F1
#
_cell.length_a   1.000
_cell.length_b   1.000
_cell.length_c   1.000
_cell.angle_alpha   90.00
_cell.angle_beta   90.00
_cell.angle_gamma   90.00
#
_symmetry.space_group_name_H-M   'P 1'
#
loop_
_entity.id
_entity.type
_entity.pdbx_description
1 polymer ?
#
loop_
_entity_poly.entity_id
_entity_poly.type
_entity_poly.pdbx_seq_one_letter_code
_entity_poly.pdbx_strand_id
1 'polypeptide(L)'
;MKQAHQAAFAANAAGKGMPEAARFAALAAGQAVAVAHVAAHELGAAAYAIKAVRETVLDKEKDSIGQQECQWQRDQLPDAIRELVLDDQRLRNPICWFAFSC
;
A
#
# COMPACT_ATOMS: atom_id res chain seq x y z
N MET A 1 -4.69 20.24 -5.82
CA MET A 1 -5.85 19.44 -5.37
C MET A 1 -6.58 18.71 -6.50
N LYS A 2 -7.18 19.39 -7.51
CA LYS A 2 -7.94 18.69 -8.58
C LYS A 2 -7.12 17.66 -9.39
N GLN A 3 -5.87 17.98 -9.72
CA GLN A 3 -5.00 17.09 -10.51
C GLN A 3 -4.67 15.79 -9.76
N ALA A 4 -4.28 15.86 -8.48
CA ALA A 4 -4.03 14.67 -7.66
C ALA A 4 -5.28 13.80 -7.54
N HIS A 5 -6.45 14.42 -7.35
CA HIS A 5 -7.71 13.69 -7.27
C HIS A 5 -8.04 12.98 -8.60
N GLN A 6 -7.91 13.66 -9.74
CA GLN A 6 -8.13 13.07 -11.06
C GLN A 6 -7.14 11.94 -11.36
N ALA A 7 -5.87 12.11 -11.02
CA ALA A 7 -4.84 11.09 -11.21
C ALA A 7 -5.09 9.86 -10.32
N ALA A 8 -5.51 10.06 -9.06
CA ALA A 8 -5.91 8.96 -8.18
C ALA A 8 -7.12 8.18 -8.74
N PHE A 9 -8.11 8.88 -9.30
CA PHE A 9 -9.23 8.22 -9.99
C PHE A 9 -8.79 7.45 -11.24
N ALA A 10 -7.92 8.03 -12.07
CA ALA A 10 -7.40 7.37 -13.25
C ALA A 10 -6.62 6.09 -12.88
N ALA A 11 -5.78 6.15 -11.83
CA ALA A 11 -5.09 4.98 -11.30
C ALA A 11 -6.09 3.91 -10.85
N ASN A 12 -7.09 4.27 -10.03
CA ASN A 12 -8.11 3.32 -9.59
C ASN A 12 -8.88 2.69 -10.75
N ALA A 13 -9.21 3.48 -11.79
CA ALA A 13 -9.90 3.00 -12.97
C ALA A 13 -9.08 1.99 -13.78
N ALA A 14 -7.75 2.13 -13.81
CA ALA A 14 -6.86 1.20 -14.51
C ALA A 14 -6.90 -0.22 -13.92
N GLY A 15 -7.22 -0.36 -12.63
CA GLY A 15 -7.39 -1.66 -11.98
C GLY A 15 -8.74 -2.35 -12.25
N LYS A 16 -9.70 -1.66 -12.87
CA LYS A 16 -11.07 -2.17 -13.04
C LYS A 16 -11.09 -3.34 -14.04
N GLY A 17 -11.56 -4.50 -13.59
CA GLY A 17 -11.65 -5.71 -14.41
C GLY A 17 -10.33 -6.44 -14.61
N MET A 18 -9.25 -5.98 -13.96
CA MET A 18 -7.94 -6.63 -14.01
C MET A 18 -7.82 -7.73 -12.94
N PRO A 19 -6.86 -8.68 -13.10
CA PRO A 19 -6.49 -9.62 -12.04
C PRO A 19 -6.13 -8.90 -10.74
N GLU A 20 -6.31 -9.58 -9.60
CA GLU A 20 -6.20 -8.99 -8.27
C GLU A 20 -4.85 -8.30 -8.00
N ALA A 21 -3.72 -8.91 -8.40
CA ALA A 21 -2.40 -8.29 -8.25
C ALA A 21 -2.33 -6.93 -8.97
N ALA A 22 -2.78 -6.87 -10.22
CA ALA A 22 -2.79 -5.64 -11.02
C ALA A 22 -3.79 -4.61 -10.47
N ARG A 23 -4.97 -5.07 -10.01
CA ARG A 23 -5.97 -4.22 -9.36
C ARG A 23 -5.42 -3.56 -8.10
N PHE A 24 -4.75 -4.32 -7.23
CA PHE A 24 -4.16 -3.79 -6.00
C PHE A 24 -2.97 -2.88 -6.26
N ALA A 25 -2.14 -3.17 -7.28
CA ALA A 25 -1.07 -2.27 -7.70
C ALA A 25 -1.63 -0.90 -8.16
N ALA A 26 -2.72 -0.91 -8.92
CA ALA A 26 -3.40 0.30 -9.35
C ALA A 26 -3.99 1.11 -8.17
N LEU A 27 -4.58 0.43 -7.18
CA LEU A 27 -5.06 1.05 -5.95
C LEU A 27 -3.92 1.63 -5.11
N ALA A 28 -2.77 0.95 -5.02
CA ALA A 28 -1.58 1.44 -4.33
C ALA A 28 -1.09 2.77 -4.95
N ALA A 29 -1.00 2.83 -6.28
CA ALA A 29 -0.64 4.05 -6.99
C ALA A 29 -1.67 5.17 -6.76
N GLY A 30 -2.96 4.85 -6.78
CA GLY A 30 -4.02 5.81 -6.48
C GLY A 30 -3.92 6.42 -5.07
N GLN A 31 -3.62 5.60 -4.06
CA GLN A 31 -3.39 6.07 -2.69
C GLN A 31 -2.14 6.95 -2.60
N ALA A 32 -1.03 6.57 -3.24
CA ALA A 32 0.20 7.35 -3.23
C ALA A 32 0.00 8.77 -3.79
N VAL A 33 -0.75 8.91 -4.88
CA VAL A 33 -1.09 10.21 -5.46
C VAL A 33 -2.03 11.01 -4.54
N ALA A 34 -2.95 10.34 -3.85
CA ALA A 34 -3.89 10.98 -2.93
C ALA A 34 -3.22 11.57 -1.68
N VAL A 35 -1.99 11.19 -1.34
CA VAL A 35 -1.21 11.82 -0.25
C VAL A 35 -1.07 13.33 -0.45
N ALA A 36 -0.92 13.78 -1.70
CA ALA A 36 -0.86 15.21 -2.03
C ALA A 36 -2.18 15.96 -1.74
N HIS A 37 -3.29 15.24 -1.55
CA HIS A 37 -4.57 15.79 -1.11
C HIS A 37 -4.72 15.71 0.41
N VAL A 38 -4.44 14.54 1.00
CA VAL A 38 -4.51 14.27 2.45
C VAL A 38 -3.44 13.25 2.82
N ALA A 39 -2.57 13.59 3.78
CA ALA A 39 -1.44 12.75 4.19
C ALA A 39 -1.86 11.33 4.60
N ALA A 40 -3.01 11.18 5.27
CA ALA A 40 -3.53 9.92 5.79
C ALA A 40 -3.68 8.77 4.75
N HIS A 41 -3.57 9.04 3.45
CA HIS A 41 -3.47 8.02 2.41
C HIS A 41 -2.13 7.27 2.36
N GLU A 42 -1.10 7.74 3.08
CA GLU A 42 0.27 7.21 3.03
C GLU A 42 0.35 5.70 3.31
N LEU A 43 -0.35 5.21 4.35
CA LEU A 43 -0.39 3.78 4.68
C LEU A 43 -1.22 2.96 3.70
N GLY A 44 -2.22 3.58 3.07
CA GLY A 44 -3.05 2.92 2.06
C GLY A 44 -2.21 2.48 0.86
N ALA A 45 -1.25 3.30 0.44
CA ALA A 45 -0.34 2.97 -0.66
C ALA A 45 0.50 1.73 -0.32
N ALA A 46 1.15 1.75 0.85
CA ALA A 46 1.98 0.64 1.34
C ALA A 46 1.17 -0.67 1.52
N ALA A 47 0.00 -0.59 2.15
CA ALA A 47 -0.85 -1.75 2.41
C ALA A 47 -1.39 -2.39 1.12
N TYR A 48 -1.80 -1.59 0.13
CA TYR A 48 -2.23 -2.14 -1.16
C TYR A 48 -1.07 -2.71 -1.98
N ALA A 49 0.14 -2.15 -1.88
CA ALA A 49 1.32 -2.74 -2.51
C ALA A 49 1.60 -4.14 -1.93
N ILE A 50 1.53 -4.31 -0.61
CA ILE A 50 1.64 -5.63 0.03
C ILE A 50 0.57 -6.59 -0.51
N LYS A 51 -0.70 -6.17 -0.60
CA LYS A 51 -1.75 -7.00 -1.20
C LYS A 51 -1.48 -7.35 -2.66
N ALA A 52 -0.94 -6.44 -3.44
CA ALA A 52 -0.59 -6.69 -4.83
C ALA A 52 0.44 -7.82 -4.95
N VAL A 53 1.52 -7.77 -4.15
CA VAL A 53 2.55 -8.81 -4.16
C VAL A 53 2.00 -10.15 -3.67
N ARG A 54 1.16 -10.17 -2.63
CA ARG A 54 0.49 -11.40 -2.15
C ARG A 54 -0.30 -12.09 -3.25
N GLU A 55 -0.98 -11.34 -4.11
CA GLU A 55 -1.78 -11.93 -5.20
C GLU A 55 -0.95 -12.42 -6.40
N THR A 56 0.39 -12.34 -6.33
CA THR A 56 1.29 -12.92 -7.35
C THR A 56 1.67 -14.37 -7.07
N VAL A 57 1.32 -14.89 -5.89
CA VAL A 57 1.72 -16.23 -5.42
C VAL A 57 0.52 -17.07 -4.99
N LEU A 58 0.76 -18.36 -4.76
CA LEU A 58 -0.25 -19.28 -4.22
C LEU A 58 -0.56 -18.94 -2.76
N ASP A 59 -1.76 -19.31 -2.29
CA ASP A 59 -2.26 -18.97 -0.95
C ASP A 59 -1.30 -19.34 0.18
N LYS A 60 -0.63 -20.50 0.07
CA LYS A 60 0.36 -20.98 1.06
C LYS A 60 1.59 -20.07 1.22
N GLU A 61 1.88 -19.23 0.23
CA GLU A 61 3.05 -18.34 0.18
C GLU A 61 2.70 -16.88 0.46
N LYS A 62 1.40 -16.53 0.45
CA LYS A 62 0.92 -15.15 0.59
C LYS A 62 1.42 -14.47 1.85
N ASP A 63 1.41 -15.15 3.00
CA ASP A 63 1.81 -14.51 4.25
C ASP A 63 3.32 -14.25 4.28
N SER A 64 4.13 -15.22 3.85
CA SER A 64 5.59 -15.05 3.76
C SER A 64 5.99 -13.93 2.79
N ILE A 65 5.35 -13.88 1.61
CA ILE A 65 5.63 -12.84 0.61
C ILE A 65 5.13 -11.46 1.08
N GLY A 66 3.99 -11.40 1.77
CA GLY A 66 3.50 -10.16 2.36
C GLY A 66 4.43 -9.60 3.44
N GLN A 67 4.98 -10.47 4.30
CA GLN A 67 5.96 -10.09 5.32
C GLN A 67 7.27 -9.59 4.70
N GLN A 68 7.76 -10.27 3.66
CA GLN A 68 8.96 -9.84 2.93
C GLN A 68 8.77 -8.47 2.28
N GLU A 69 7.64 -8.23 1.61
CA GLU A 69 7.33 -6.93 1.02
C GLU A 69 7.21 -5.84 2.09
N CYS A 70 6.56 -6.12 3.22
CA CYS A 70 6.51 -5.17 4.34
C CYS A 70 7.92 -4.82 4.85
N GLN A 71 8.77 -5.83 5.10
CA GLN A 71 10.12 -5.59 5.59
C GLN A 71 10.93 -4.77 4.59
N TRP A 72 10.82 -5.10 3.30
CA TRP A 72 11.46 -4.34 2.22
C TRP A 72 11.00 -2.87 2.22
N GLN A 73 9.70 -2.60 2.36
CA GLN A 73 9.18 -1.23 2.47
C GLN A 73 9.74 -0.50 3.70
N ARG A 74 9.84 -1.16 4.86
CA ARG A 74 10.45 -0.59 6.07
C ARG A 74 11.93 -0.29 5.87
N ASP A 75 12.65 -1.12 5.13
CA ASP A 75 14.07 -0.92 4.83
C ASP A 75 14.27 0.31 3.92
N GLN A 76 13.29 0.67 3.09
CA GLN A 76 13.34 1.88 2.26
C GLN A 76 13.04 3.19 3.02
N LEU A 77 12.60 3.13 4.29
CA LEU A 77 12.24 4.33 5.05
C LEU A 77 13.47 5.18 5.38
N PRO A 78 13.44 6.50 5.06
CA PRO A 78 14.46 7.43 5.54
C PRO A 78 14.45 7.50 7.07
N ASP A 79 15.64 7.52 7.69
CA ASP A 79 15.78 7.51 9.15
C ASP A 79 15.02 8.65 9.85
N ALA A 80 14.94 9.82 9.21
CA ALA A 80 14.25 10.98 9.76
C ALA A 80 12.74 10.78 9.99
N ILE A 81 12.11 9.83 9.31
CA ILE A 81 10.65 9.56 9.43
C ILE A 81 10.34 8.12 9.84
N ARG A 82 11.37 7.25 9.96
CA ARG A 82 11.20 5.81 10.19
C ARG A 82 10.31 5.51 11.39
N GLU A 83 10.65 6.06 12.55
CA GLU A 83 9.88 5.82 13.79
C GLU A 83 8.44 6.30 13.69
N LEU A 84 8.21 7.46 13.06
CA LEU A 84 6.86 8.01 12.86
C LEU A 84 6.00 7.08 12.00
N VAL A 85 6.57 6.53 10.91
CA VAL A 85 5.86 5.62 10.03
C VAL A 85 5.60 4.28 10.72
N LEU A 86 6.56 3.75 11.49
CA LEU A 86 6.40 2.48 12.21
C LEU A 86 5.33 2.56 13.31
N ASP A 87 5.31 3.65 14.08
CA ASP A 87 4.27 3.86 15.09
C ASP A 87 2.88 3.99 14.45
N ASP A 88 2.81 4.69 13.33
CA ASP A 88 1.57 4.88 12.60
C ASP A 88 1.07 3.57 11.93
N GLN A 89 1.98 2.77 11.35
CA GLN A 89 1.69 1.41 10.90
C GLN A 89 1.11 0.57 12.04
N ARG A 90 1.70 0.63 13.25
CA ARG A 90 1.23 -0.11 14.42
C ARG A 90 -0.17 0.33 14.86
N LEU A 91 -0.42 1.64 14.94
CA LEU A 91 -1.70 2.21 15.38
C LEU A 91 -2.84 1.94 14.40
N ARG A 92 -2.55 2.03 13.09
CA ARG A 92 -3.55 1.93 12.03
C ARG A 92 -3.57 0.56 11.32
N ASN A 93 -2.76 -0.41 11.76
CA ASN A 93 -2.74 -1.74 11.16
C ASN A 93 -4.13 -2.40 11.03
N PRO A 94 -5.06 -2.27 12.01
CA PRO A 94 -6.40 -2.85 11.89
C PRO A 94 -7.18 -2.33 10.68
N ILE A 95 -7.08 -1.04 10.36
CA ILE A 95 -7.75 -0.46 9.17
C ILE A 95 -7.02 -0.80 7.86
N CYS A 96 -5.76 -1.23 7.96
CA CYS A 96 -4.95 -1.75 6.86
C CYS A 96 -4.94 -3.29 6.80
N TRP A 97 -5.94 -3.96 7.39
CA TRP A 97 -6.12 -5.42 7.34
C TRP A 97 -4.92 -6.21 7.89
N PHE A 98 -4.23 -5.67 8.89
CA PHE A 98 -3.02 -6.26 9.46
C PHE A 98 -1.87 -6.47 8.45
N ALA A 99 -1.84 -5.67 7.36
CA ALA A 99 -0.81 -5.77 6.34
C ALA A 99 0.62 -5.53 6.87
N PHE A 100 0.76 -4.83 7.99
CA PHE A 100 2.06 -4.51 8.61
C PHE A 100 2.44 -5.48 9.75
N SER A 101 1.89 -6.69 9.78
CA SER A 101 2.26 -7.76 10.70
C SER A 101 3.47 -8.56 10.19
N CYS A 102 4.58 -7.85 10.25
CA CYS A 102 5.97 -8.20 9.93
C CYS A 102 6.67 -8.01 11.29
#